data_AF-A0A8T3ZRQ6-F1
#
_entry.id   AF-A0A8T3ZRQ6-F1
#
_cell.length_a   1.000
_cell.length_b   1.000
_cell.length_c   1.000
_cell.angle_alpha   90.00
_cell.angle_beta   90.00
_cell.angle_gamma   90.00
#
_symmetry.space_group_name_H-M   'P 1'
#
loop_
_entity.id
_entity.type
_entity.pdbx_description
1 polymer ?
#
loop_
_entity_poly.entity_id
_entity_poly.type
_entity_poly.pdbx_seq_one_letter_code
_entity_poly.pdbx_strand_id
1 'polypeptide(L)'
;MNSNNKLKTLDDFQKLIKTRSLEVCVVGIGRIGLPTALSFANSGLNTIGVDINSNLVSMVNSGKFPLNDEPGYNEIFDNVIKNKKFSATTKIEEALTKINIILLSLPTPMNDDSIPNYSALKSVGSQLHDLMQPGTLVIVESTVEPTFVENDLIPIIEGNDKRLVVDKNFMIGVCPETANPGEILKDFTKLPRLVGATSENTSNIIMEIYKHVFPVDLIKMSDCKTANAVKLTTNVFRDINIAFINELSLLFEKLGIDTYEVLEAAKTKYNFQVHYPGAGVGGPCLPVNSYQMLNIARKFGNDFRTVKTGREINEYMPEHVIDLTIDAFNEAKKPIKNSTILILGISYKPNVKDIQLSPAEKIIKKLQDLGVMVKIYDPYFKSTSVFGIETAHELLSAVTNVDGVILVTAHNEFHDLEPVFLASKMKTPIVVDTRDIIDIHAARKVGMIFRGLGRGNTSK
;
A
#
# COMPACT_ATOMS: atom_id res chain seq x y z
N MET A 1 30.45 31.36 20.51
CA MET A 1 29.61 30.54 19.63
C MET A 1 30.52 29.94 18.57
N ASN A 2 30.74 28.62 18.59
CA ASN A 2 31.61 27.94 17.62
C ASN A 2 31.03 28.05 16.21
N SER A 3 31.86 28.38 15.23
CA SER A 3 31.55 28.45 13.80
C SER A 3 31.04 27.13 13.18
N ASN A 4 31.09 26.03 13.93
CA ASN A 4 30.66 24.69 13.50
C ASN A 4 29.16 24.40 13.63
N ASN A 5 28.35 25.34 14.15
CA ASN A 5 26.90 25.13 14.36
C ASN A 5 25.99 25.78 13.30
N LYS A 6 26.56 26.32 12.21
CA LYS A 6 25.77 26.95 11.15
C LYS A 6 25.25 25.88 10.19
N LEU A 7 24.01 26.02 9.73
CA LEU A 7 23.47 25.17 8.66
C LEU A 7 24.37 25.21 7.42
N LYS A 8 24.61 24.02 6.85
CA LYS A 8 25.23 23.88 5.54
C LYS A 8 24.34 24.51 4.48
N THR A 9 24.96 25.20 3.53
CA THR A 9 24.26 25.83 2.40
C THR A 9 24.02 24.82 1.28
N LEU A 10 23.25 25.22 0.27
CA LEU A 10 23.13 24.45 -0.97
C LEU A 10 24.50 24.17 -1.61
N ASP A 11 25.38 25.18 -1.67
CA ASP A 11 26.72 25.05 -2.23
C ASP A 11 27.57 24.00 -1.47
N ASP A 12 27.41 23.93 -0.14
CA ASP A 12 28.08 22.93 0.68
C ASP A 12 27.64 21.51 0.28
N PHE A 13 26.33 21.29 0.10
CA PHE A 13 25.80 19.99 -0.34
C PHE A 13 26.20 19.65 -1.78
N GLN A 14 26.17 20.62 -2.70
CA GLN A 14 26.67 20.43 -4.07
C GLN A 14 28.14 20.02 -4.09
N LYS A 15 28.97 20.62 -3.23
CA LYS A 15 30.37 20.25 -3.08
C LYS A 15 30.51 18.82 -2.52
N LEU A 16 29.73 18.44 -1.52
CA LEU A 16 29.73 17.08 -0.95
C LEU A 16 29.32 16.03 -1.99
N ILE A 17 28.30 16.31 -2.80
CA ILE A 17 27.85 15.45 -3.91
C ILE A 17 28.96 15.31 -4.95
N LYS A 18 29.51 16.43 -5.44
CA LYS A 18 30.58 16.43 -6.47
C LYS A 18 31.83 15.68 -6.03
N THR A 19 32.18 15.77 -4.75
CA THR A 19 33.34 15.08 -4.17
C THR A 19 33.03 13.66 -3.69
N ARG A 20 31.76 13.21 -3.80
CA ARG A 20 31.27 11.91 -3.29
C ARG A 20 31.59 11.68 -1.81
N SER A 21 31.53 12.76 -1.02
CA SER A 21 31.80 12.76 0.42
C SER A 21 30.54 12.95 1.26
N LEU A 22 29.38 12.92 0.61
CA LEU A 22 28.08 12.94 1.29
C LEU A 22 27.78 11.57 1.91
N GLU A 23 27.63 11.56 3.23
CA GLU A 23 27.33 10.36 4.02
C GLU A 23 25.83 10.27 4.31
N VAL A 24 25.22 9.13 3.96
CA VAL A 24 23.76 8.91 3.97
C VAL A 24 23.39 7.77 4.92
N CYS A 25 22.46 8.01 5.83
CA CYS A 25 21.88 7.00 6.71
C CYS A 25 20.43 6.78 6.30
N VAL A 26 20.00 5.53 6.15
CA VAL A 26 18.58 5.18 5.96
C VAL A 26 18.11 4.35 7.14
N VAL A 27 17.16 4.88 7.91
CA VAL A 27 16.58 4.22 9.08
C VAL A 27 15.28 3.53 8.69
N GLY A 28 15.24 2.21 8.89
CA GLY A 28 14.27 1.29 8.30
C GLY A 28 14.72 0.89 6.91
N ILE A 29 15.33 -0.29 6.76
CA ILE A 29 15.75 -0.85 5.47
C ILE A 29 14.90 -2.07 5.10
N GLY A 30 13.59 -1.95 5.32
CA GLY A 30 12.60 -2.94 4.88
C GLY A 30 12.29 -2.83 3.38
N ARG A 31 11.04 -3.14 3.01
CA ARG A 31 10.55 -3.19 1.62
C ARG A 31 10.88 -1.93 0.80
N ILE A 32 10.70 -0.74 1.36
CA ILE A 32 10.95 0.53 0.65
C ILE A 32 12.34 1.08 0.96
N GLY A 33 12.72 1.12 2.24
CA GLY A 33 13.96 1.76 2.65
C GLY A 33 15.24 1.09 2.16
N LEU A 34 15.26 -0.24 1.97
CA LEU A 34 16.44 -0.89 1.37
C LEU A 34 16.63 -0.46 -0.09
N PRO A 35 15.63 -0.57 -0.99
CA PRO A 35 15.70 0.02 -2.33
C PRO A 35 16.14 1.48 -2.35
N THR A 36 15.60 2.33 -1.47
CA THR A 36 16.05 3.72 -1.32
C THR A 36 17.55 3.77 -1.01
N ALA A 37 18.01 3.07 0.04
CA ALA A 37 19.41 3.07 0.44
C ALA A 37 20.35 2.58 -0.67
N LEU A 38 19.94 1.55 -1.41
CA LEU A 38 20.69 1.02 -2.54
C LEU A 38 20.77 2.02 -3.70
N SER A 39 19.69 2.74 -3.99
CA SER A 39 19.71 3.82 -5.01
C SER A 39 20.68 4.94 -4.63
N PHE A 40 20.69 5.38 -3.37
CA PHE A 40 21.68 6.34 -2.87
C PHE A 40 23.12 5.80 -3.01
N ALA A 41 23.36 4.56 -2.59
CA ALA A 41 24.68 3.93 -2.72
C ALA A 41 25.13 3.79 -4.19
N ASN A 42 24.22 3.44 -5.09
CA ASN A 42 24.48 3.26 -6.51
C ASN A 42 24.84 4.57 -7.22
N SER A 43 24.35 5.71 -6.71
CA SER A 43 24.76 7.05 -7.16
C SER A 43 26.19 7.43 -6.76
N GLY A 44 26.90 6.54 -6.05
CA GLY A 44 28.30 6.67 -5.64
C GLY A 44 28.50 7.24 -4.24
N LEU A 45 27.41 7.49 -3.50
CA LEU A 45 27.43 8.00 -2.12
C LEU A 45 27.68 6.88 -1.12
N ASN A 46 28.33 7.19 0.00
CA ASN A 46 28.50 6.23 1.08
C ASN A 46 27.19 6.17 1.88
N THR A 47 26.60 4.98 1.96
CA THR A 47 25.28 4.79 2.58
C THR A 47 25.33 3.71 3.63
N ILE A 48 24.70 3.94 4.78
CA ILE A 48 24.50 2.95 5.83
C ILE A 48 23.00 2.78 6.12
N GLY A 49 22.55 1.53 6.16
CA GLY A 49 21.20 1.17 6.57
C GLY A 49 21.13 0.86 8.07
N VAL A 50 20.04 1.25 8.73
CA VAL A 50 19.75 0.90 10.12
C VAL A 50 18.43 0.14 10.19
N ASP A 51 18.42 -1.02 10.81
CA ASP A 51 17.18 -1.77 11.07
C ASP A 51 17.24 -2.54 12.39
N ILE A 52 16.13 -2.64 13.10
CA ILE A 52 16.03 -3.43 14.32
C ILE A 52 16.08 -4.95 14.05
N ASN A 53 15.78 -5.36 12.82
CA ASN A 53 15.81 -6.76 12.40
C ASN A 53 17.25 -7.24 12.18
N SER A 54 17.83 -7.90 13.18
CA SER A 54 19.19 -8.44 13.14
C SER A 54 19.42 -9.47 12.02
N ASN A 55 18.40 -10.26 11.67
CA ASN A 55 18.49 -11.24 10.58
C ASN A 55 18.63 -10.53 9.23
N LEU A 56 17.82 -9.48 8.99
CA LEU A 56 17.89 -8.67 7.78
C LEU A 56 19.26 -7.99 7.64
N VAL A 57 19.74 -7.37 8.71
CA VAL A 57 21.07 -6.73 8.75
C VAL A 57 22.18 -7.74 8.47
N SER A 58 22.12 -8.93 9.09
CA SER A 58 23.10 -9.99 8.84
C SER A 58 23.08 -10.47 7.39
N MET A 59 21.90 -10.65 6.79
CA MET A 59 21.78 -11.04 5.37
C MET A 59 22.40 -10.02 4.44
N VAL A 60 22.10 -8.73 4.64
CA VAL A 60 22.67 -7.63 3.85
C VAL A 60 24.19 -7.62 3.96
N ASN A 61 24.73 -7.67 5.17
CA ASN A 61 26.19 -7.63 5.38
C ASN A 61 26.91 -8.89 4.90
N SER A 62 26.22 -10.03 4.81
CA SER A 62 26.77 -11.25 4.21
C SER A 62 26.67 -11.28 2.68
N GLY A 63 26.22 -10.19 2.04
CA GLY A 63 26.06 -10.12 0.58
C GLY A 63 24.87 -10.93 0.05
N LYS A 64 23.84 -11.17 0.88
CA LYS A 64 22.62 -11.84 0.46
C LYS A 64 21.47 -10.83 0.34
N PHE A 65 21.03 -10.56 -0.89
CA PHE A 65 19.91 -9.67 -1.14
C PHE A 65 18.58 -10.25 -0.58
N PRO A 66 17.81 -9.49 0.23
CA PRO A 66 16.62 -10.03 0.90
C PRO A 66 15.31 -9.88 0.10
N LEU A 67 15.24 -9.05 -0.94
CA LEU A 67 14.00 -8.73 -1.67
C LEU A 67 13.97 -9.38 -3.07
N ASN A 68 13.95 -10.71 -3.12
CA ASN A 68 14.04 -11.46 -4.39
C ASN A 68 12.92 -11.20 -5.40
N ASP A 69 11.83 -10.57 -4.95
CA ASP A 69 10.67 -10.19 -5.77
C ASP A 69 10.73 -8.74 -6.27
N GLU A 70 11.87 -8.04 -6.13
CA GLU A 70 12.13 -6.71 -6.69
C GLU A 70 13.13 -6.79 -7.86
N PRO A 71 12.66 -6.84 -9.11
CA PRO A 71 13.52 -7.00 -10.28
C PRO A 71 14.58 -5.89 -10.40
N GLY A 72 15.82 -6.29 -10.69
CA GLY A 72 16.95 -5.39 -10.96
C GLY A 72 17.69 -4.88 -9.71
N TYR A 73 17.10 -4.94 -8.52
CA TYR A 73 17.78 -4.48 -7.30
C TYR A 73 18.86 -5.45 -6.81
N ASN A 74 18.81 -6.72 -7.18
CA ASN A 74 19.87 -7.68 -6.90
C ASN A 74 21.20 -7.26 -7.55
N GLU A 75 21.17 -6.79 -8.80
CA GLU A 75 22.38 -6.33 -9.51
C GLU A 75 22.94 -5.05 -8.89
N ILE A 76 22.06 -4.12 -8.52
CA ILE A 76 22.44 -2.89 -7.82
C ILE A 76 23.07 -3.23 -6.47
N PHE A 77 22.44 -4.13 -5.70
CA PHE A 77 22.93 -4.61 -4.42
C PHE A 77 24.34 -5.19 -4.53
N ASP A 78 24.55 -6.13 -5.44
CA ASP A 78 25.86 -6.75 -5.65
C ASP A 78 26.94 -5.72 -6.00
N ASN A 79 26.59 -4.76 -6.86
CA ASN A 79 27.50 -3.68 -7.25
C ASN A 79 27.89 -2.79 -6.06
N VAL A 80 26.93 -2.34 -5.24
CA VAL A 80 27.22 -1.42 -4.13
C VAL A 80 27.94 -2.11 -2.97
N ILE A 81 27.65 -3.40 -2.71
CA ILE A 81 28.37 -4.20 -1.72
C ILE A 81 29.82 -4.43 -2.17
N LYS A 82 30.04 -4.83 -3.43
CA LYS A 82 31.38 -5.02 -4.00
C LYS A 82 32.23 -3.74 -3.92
N ASN A 83 31.61 -2.60 -4.20
CA ASN A 83 32.27 -1.29 -4.13
C ASN A 83 32.34 -0.70 -2.71
N LYS A 84 31.86 -1.43 -1.69
CA LYS A 84 31.82 -1.00 -0.28
C LYS A 84 31.11 0.34 -0.08
N LYS A 85 30.04 0.56 -0.85
CA LYS A 85 29.20 1.77 -0.81
C LYS A 85 27.98 1.63 0.08
N PHE A 86 27.64 0.40 0.47
CA PHE A 86 26.55 0.12 1.37
C PHE A 86 26.95 -0.85 2.48
N SER A 87 26.44 -0.60 3.69
CA SER A 87 26.50 -1.50 4.84
C SER A 87 25.22 -1.35 5.66
N ALA A 88 24.96 -2.29 6.58
CA ALA A 88 23.84 -2.19 7.51
C ALA A 88 24.27 -2.41 8.96
N THR A 89 23.55 -1.81 9.91
CA THR A 89 23.72 -2.04 11.35
C THR A 89 22.38 -2.12 12.07
N THR A 90 22.38 -2.74 13.24
CA THR A 90 21.23 -2.71 14.17
C THR A 90 21.30 -1.55 15.16
N LYS A 91 22.44 -0.83 15.19
CA LYS A 91 22.72 0.21 16.17
C LYS A 91 22.77 1.57 15.48
N ILE A 92 21.80 2.42 15.80
CA ILE A 92 21.71 3.74 15.17
C ILE A 92 22.94 4.61 15.49
N GLU A 93 23.51 4.47 16.68
CA GLU A 93 24.65 5.24 17.16
C GLU A 93 25.91 5.01 16.31
N GLU A 94 26.06 3.81 15.74
CA GLU A 94 27.14 3.48 14.82
C GLU A 94 26.97 4.21 13.47
N ALA A 95 25.72 4.41 13.03
CA ALA A 95 25.38 5.00 11.75
C ALA A 95 25.37 6.54 11.75
N LEU A 96 25.10 7.17 12.89
CA LEU A 96 24.96 8.64 12.96
C LEU A 96 26.29 9.39 13.10
N THR A 97 27.41 8.67 13.21
CA THR A 97 28.74 9.28 13.31
C THR A 97 29.16 9.88 11.95
N LYS A 98 29.35 11.21 11.90
CA LYS A 98 29.72 11.98 10.69
C LYS A 98 28.69 11.95 9.55
N ILE A 99 27.42 11.71 9.86
CA ILE A 99 26.36 11.66 8.86
C ILE A 99 25.94 13.04 8.35
N ASN A 100 25.56 13.13 7.07
CA ASN A 100 25.04 14.37 6.49
C ASN A 100 23.53 14.32 6.28
N ILE A 101 23.01 13.15 5.89
CA ILE A 101 21.60 12.95 5.57
C ILE A 101 21.09 11.72 6.32
N ILE A 102 19.90 11.83 6.90
CA ILE A 102 19.17 10.73 7.52
C ILE A 102 17.81 10.62 6.84
N LEU A 103 17.55 9.52 6.15
CA LEU A 103 16.24 9.18 5.60
C LEU A 103 15.48 8.29 6.59
N LEU A 104 14.20 8.59 6.81
CA LEU A 104 13.32 7.80 7.68
C LEU A 104 12.31 7.07 6.81
N SER A 105 12.47 5.74 6.70
CA SER A 105 11.61 4.83 5.94
C SER A 105 11.08 3.72 6.85
N LEU A 106 10.39 4.14 7.90
CA LEU A 106 9.84 3.32 8.97
C LEU A 106 8.37 2.97 8.72
N PRO A 107 7.90 1.80 9.21
CA PRO A 107 6.50 1.41 9.09
C PRO A 107 5.59 2.37 9.91
N THR A 108 4.43 2.68 9.36
CA THR A 108 3.39 3.47 10.04
C THR A 108 2.07 2.69 10.07
N PRO A 109 2.06 1.55 10.79
CA PRO A 109 0.90 0.68 10.84
C PRO A 109 -0.27 1.36 11.55
N MET A 110 -1.43 0.75 11.45
CA MET A 110 -2.62 1.22 12.14
C MET A 110 -2.97 0.24 13.27
N ASN A 111 -3.48 0.77 14.39
CA ASN A 111 -3.97 -0.07 15.49
C ASN A 111 -5.41 -0.56 15.22
N ASP A 112 -5.94 -1.38 16.12
CA ASP A 112 -7.28 -1.97 16.00
C ASP A 112 -8.41 -0.92 15.98
N ASP A 113 -8.17 0.28 16.55
CA ASP A 113 -9.11 1.41 16.55
C ASP A 113 -9.00 2.28 15.27
N SER A 114 -8.29 1.80 14.25
CA SER A 114 -8.02 2.55 13.02
C SER A 114 -7.26 3.87 13.27
N ILE A 115 -6.38 3.92 14.28
CA ILE A 115 -5.53 5.06 14.61
C ILE A 115 -4.08 4.78 14.16
N PRO A 116 -3.44 5.68 13.40
CA PRO A 116 -2.06 5.52 12.98
C PRO A 116 -1.10 5.42 14.16
N ASN A 117 -0.22 4.43 14.12
CA ASN A 117 0.83 4.23 15.10
C ASN A 117 2.18 4.75 14.57
N TYR A 118 2.64 5.85 15.14
CA TYR A 118 3.91 6.48 14.81
C TYR A 118 5.04 6.19 15.82
N SER A 119 4.89 5.17 16.68
CA SER A 119 5.86 4.86 17.73
C SER A 119 7.29 4.67 17.20
N ALA A 120 7.47 4.03 16.04
CA ALA A 120 8.77 3.85 15.41
C ALA A 120 9.42 5.19 15.05
N LEU A 121 8.69 6.09 14.39
CA LEU A 121 9.17 7.44 14.05
C LEU A 121 9.46 8.28 15.29
N LYS A 122 8.60 8.20 16.32
CA LYS A 122 8.80 8.92 17.59
C LYS A 122 10.04 8.42 18.33
N SER A 123 10.24 7.11 18.39
CA SER A 123 11.42 6.48 19.00
C SER A 123 12.71 6.89 18.29
N VAL A 124 12.72 6.85 16.95
CA VAL A 124 13.87 7.34 16.17
C VAL A 124 14.07 8.84 16.37
N GLY A 125 13.00 9.64 16.39
CA GLY A 125 13.07 11.06 16.73
C GLY A 125 13.79 11.32 18.06
N SER A 126 13.47 10.55 19.11
CA SER A 126 14.17 10.63 20.40
C SER A 126 15.64 10.23 20.31
N GLN A 127 15.98 9.20 19.53
CA GLN A 127 17.39 8.84 19.30
C GLN A 127 18.15 9.94 18.53
N LEU A 128 17.49 10.60 17.56
CA LEU A 128 18.06 11.75 16.85
C LEU A 128 18.29 12.93 17.80
N HIS A 129 17.39 13.17 18.76
CA HIS A 129 17.57 14.19 19.80
C HIS A 129 18.88 14.00 20.57
N ASP A 130 19.27 12.75 20.86
CA ASP A 130 20.48 12.47 21.63
C ASP A 130 21.74 12.40 20.76
N LEU A 131 21.64 11.83 19.55
CA LEU A 131 22.80 11.39 18.76
C LEU A 131 23.11 12.26 17.55
N MET A 132 22.10 12.91 16.95
CA MET A 132 22.27 13.65 15.70
C MET A 132 23.17 14.88 15.91
N GLN A 133 24.07 15.11 14.97
CA GLN A 133 24.96 16.27 14.99
C GLN A 133 24.28 17.49 14.35
N PRO A 134 24.61 18.71 14.80
CA PRO A 134 24.24 19.91 14.06
C PRO A 134 24.74 19.87 12.61
N GLY A 135 23.93 20.41 11.69
CA GLY A 135 24.19 20.48 10.25
C GLY A 135 23.64 19.28 9.46
N THR A 136 23.00 18.32 10.12
CA THR A 136 22.38 17.15 9.48
C THR A 136 21.01 17.50 8.86
N LEU A 137 20.71 16.87 7.73
CA LEU A 137 19.41 16.91 7.05
C LEU A 137 18.63 15.63 7.33
N VAL A 138 17.40 15.75 7.84
CA VAL A 138 16.47 14.64 8.02
C VAL A 138 15.42 14.66 6.91
N ILE A 139 15.14 13.53 6.28
CA ILE A 139 14.13 13.40 5.23
C ILE A 139 13.17 12.28 5.60
N VAL A 140 11.89 12.59 5.78
CA VAL A 140 10.87 11.59 6.08
C VAL A 140 10.29 11.05 4.76
N GLU A 141 10.49 9.76 4.50
CA GLU A 141 9.85 9.05 3.38
C GLU A 141 8.61 8.25 3.84
N SER A 142 8.57 7.87 5.12
CA SER A 142 7.41 7.24 5.76
C SER A 142 6.12 8.01 5.50
N THR A 143 5.04 7.28 5.21
CA THR A 143 3.72 7.90 5.07
C THR A 143 3.18 8.33 6.42
N VAL A 144 2.98 9.65 6.59
CA VAL A 144 2.49 10.28 7.82
C VAL A 144 1.34 11.24 7.52
N GLU A 145 0.52 11.54 8.52
CA GLU A 145 -0.53 12.56 8.43
C GLU A 145 0.06 13.96 8.16
N PRO A 146 -0.68 14.84 7.47
CA PRO A 146 -0.35 16.26 7.45
C PRO A 146 -0.14 16.79 8.86
N THR A 147 0.85 17.66 9.06
CA THR A 147 1.26 18.25 10.35
C THR A 147 2.02 17.34 11.32
N PHE A 148 2.15 16.02 11.09
CA PHE A 148 2.91 15.14 11.98
C PHE A 148 4.38 15.57 12.12
N VAL A 149 5.01 15.99 11.02
CA VAL A 149 6.42 16.43 11.05
C VAL A 149 6.55 17.67 11.92
N GLU A 150 5.68 18.65 11.71
CA GLU A 150 5.69 19.94 12.38
C GLU A 150 5.31 19.86 13.87
N ASN A 151 4.26 19.10 14.19
CA ASN A 151 3.64 19.09 15.52
C ASN A 151 4.14 17.98 16.43
N ASP A 152 4.69 16.89 15.89
CA ASP A 152 5.19 15.76 16.68
C ASP A 152 6.70 15.55 16.51
N LEU A 153 7.16 15.32 15.28
CA LEU A 153 8.53 14.86 15.05
C LEU A 153 9.58 15.94 15.36
N ILE A 154 9.37 17.17 14.88
CA ILE A 154 10.28 18.29 15.17
C ILE A 154 10.38 18.54 16.70
N PRO A 155 9.27 18.69 17.45
CA PRO A 155 9.35 18.85 18.90
C PRO A 155 10.11 17.72 19.62
N ILE A 156 9.95 16.48 19.18
CA ILE A 156 10.68 15.33 19.73
C ILE A 156 12.18 15.45 19.48
N ILE A 157 12.60 15.79 18.24
CA ILE A 157 14.02 15.93 17.89
C ILE A 157 14.65 17.13 18.61
N GLU A 158 13.94 18.25 18.70
CA GLU A 158 14.45 19.44 19.39
C GLU A 158 14.57 19.24 20.90
N GLY A 159 13.65 18.46 21.50
CA GLY A 159 13.58 18.21 22.93
C GLY A 159 13.51 19.49 23.77
N ASN A 160 13.77 19.33 25.07
CA ASN A 160 13.68 20.44 26.04
C ASN A 160 14.95 21.29 26.09
N ASP A 161 16.12 20.71 25.84
CA ASP A 161 17.41 21.42 25.92
C ASP A 161 17.69 22.29 24.68
N LYS A 162 16.90 22.11 23.61
CA LYS A 162 17.02 22.81 22.33
C LYS A 162 18.46 22.77 21.77
N ARG A 163 19.18 21.67 22.00
CA ARG A 163 20.48 21.40 21.39
C ARG A 163 20.39 21.42 19.87
N LEU A 164 19.29 20.88 19.35
CA LEU A 164 18.91 20.89 17.96
C LEU A 164 17.69 21.81 17.81
N VAL A 165 17.72 22.70 16.83
CA VAL A 165 16.63 23.61 16.46
C VAL A 165 16.49 23.65 14.95
N VAL A 166 15.28 23.34 14.47
CA VAL A 166 14.99 23.25 13.05
C VAL A 166 15.24 24.58 12.36
N ASP A 167 15.81 24.53 11.17
CA ASP A 167 16.20 25.69 10.35
C ASP A 167 17.22 26.65 11.01
N LYS A 168 17.76 26.31 12.19
CA LYS A 168 18.90 27.01 12.81
C LYS A 168 20.17 26.19 12.77
N ASN A 169 20.07 24.91 13.13
CA ASN A 169 21.23 24.02 13.19
C ASN A 169 20.95 22.57 12.78
N PHE A 170 19.73 22.21 12.38
CA PHE A 170 19.48 21.02 11.55
C PHE A 170 18.33 21.31 10.57
N MET A 171 18.21 20.50 9.53
CA MET A 171 17.21 20.67 8.48
C MET A 171 16.27 19.47 8.46
N ILE A 172 15.01 19.71 8.08
CA ILE A 172 14.04 18.62 7.89
C ILE A 172 13.13 18.86 6.69
N GLY A 173 12.86 17.77 5.97
CA GLY A 173 11.85 17.74 4.93
C GLY A 173 11.25 16.36 4.75
N VAL A 174 10.45 16.22 3.71
CA VAL A 174 9.71 15.00 3.38
C VAL A 174 9.82 14.70 1.90
N CYS A 175 9.90 13.42 1.58
CA CYS A 175 9.73 12.90 0.23
C CYS A 175 8.87 11.63 0.32
N PRO A 176 7.54 11.76 0.47
CA PRO A 176 6.67 10.61 0.67
C PRO A 176 6.75 9.66 -0.54
N GLU A 177 7.09 8.40 -0.29
CA GLU A 177 7.29 7.42 -1.36
C GLU A 177 5.96 6.99 -2.02
N THR A 178 5.98 6.78 -3.34
CA THR A 178 4.83 6.36 -4.14
C THR A 178 5.03 5.05 -4.90
N ALA A 179 6.21 4.44 -4.79
CA ALA A 179 6.53 3.19 -5.45
C ALA A 179 5.67 2.01 -4.99
N ASN A 180 5.39 1.12 -5.94
CA ASN A 180 4.67 -0.12 -5.73
C ASN A 180 5.66 -1.27 -5.46
N PRO A 181 5.46 -2.06 -4.38
CA PRO A 181 6.18 -3.31 -4.18
C PRO A 181 6.08 -4.23 -5.40
N GLY A 182 7.21 -4.82 -5.80
CA GLY A 182 7.39 -5.63 -7.00
C GLY A 182 7.77 -4.83 -8.25
N GLU A 183 7.66 -3.50 -8.22
CA GLU A 183 8.01 -2.60 -9.33
C GLU A 183 8.84 -1.39 -8.86
N ILE A 184 9.53 -1.49 -7.72
CA ILE A 184 10.14 -0.30 -7.08
C ILE A 184 11.16 0.38 -7.99
N LEU A 185 12.02 -0.37 -8.67
CA LEU A 185 13.06 0.20 -9.55
C LEU A 185 12.44 0.95 -10.74
N LYS A 186 11.38 0.38 -11.31
CA LYS A 186 10.61 0.98 -12.41
C LYS A 186 9.96 2.27 -11.94
N ASP A 187 9.37 2.28 -10.75
CA ASP A 187 8.73 3.48 -10.20
C ASP A 187 9.75 4.56 -9.85
N PHE A 188 10.91 4.20 -9.30
CA PHE A 188 12.00 5.12 -8.98
C PHE A 188 12.66 5.77 -10.21
N THR A 189 12.43 5.21 -11.40
CA THR A 189 12.96 5.71 -12.67
C THR A 189 11.88 6.35 -13.57
N LYS A 190 10.62 6.36 -13.14
CA LYS A 190 9.49 6.84 -13.95
C LYS A 190 8.60 7.85 -13.23
N LEU A 191 8.32 7.64 -11.95
CA LEU A 191 7.36 8.47 -11.21
C LEU A 191 8.04 9.71 -10.64
N PRO A 192 7.40 10.89 -10.75
CA PRO A 192 7.94 12.09 -10.12
C PRO A 192 7.92 11.96 -8.60
N ARG A 193 8.89 12.59 -7.93
CA ARG A 193 8.98 12.61 -6.47
C ARG A 193 8.56 13.96 -5.90
N LEU A 194 7.75 13.93 -4.85
CA LEU A 194 7.30 15.13 -4.13
C LEU A 194 8.38 15.56 -3.12
N VAL A 195 8.70 16.85 -3.05
CA VAL A 195 9.64 17.38 -2.06
C VAL A 195 8.99 18.51 -1.28
N GLY A 196 8.75 18.32 0.01
CA GLY A 196 8.34 19.37 0.96
C GLY A 196 9.40 19.57 2.03
N ALA A 197 9.54 20.78 2.56
CA ALA A 197 10.51 21.06 3.63
C ALA A 197 10.04 22.19 4.55
N THR A 198 10.71 22.38 5.69
CA THR A 198 10.41 23.48 6.62
C THR A 198 10.88 24.85 6.12
N SER A 199 11.85 24.88 5.20
CA SER A 199 12.32 26.10 4.55
C SER A 199 12.64 25.91 3.07
N GLU A 200 12.60 27.01 2.33
CA GLU A 200 12.95 27.02 0.90
C GLU A 200 14.37 26.52 0.64
N ASN A 201 15.34 26.92 1.46
CA ASN A 201 16.71 26.44 1.36
C ASN A 201 16.80 24.92 1.52
N THR A 202 16.12 24.34 2.52
CA THR A 202 16.08 22.89 2.72
C THR A 202 15.44 22.16 1.54
N SER A 203 14.33 22.68 0.98
CA SER A 203 13.70 22.07 -0.19
C SER A 203 14.66 22.03 -1.40
N ASN A 204 15.42 23.10 -1.65
CA ASN A 204 16.38 23.16 -2.75
C ASN A 204 17.54 22.16 -2.54
N ILE A 205 18.00 22.01 -1.29
CA ILE A 205 19.02 21.01 -0.93
C ILE A 205 18.51 19.60 -1.20
N ILE A 206 17.30 19.26 -0.74
CA ILE A 206 16.70 17.94 -0.98
C ILE A 206 16.55 17.70 -2.49
N MET A 207 16.10 18.70 -3.26
CA MET A 207 15.96 18.58 -4.71
C MET A 207 17.30 18.28 -5.40
N GLU A 208 18.38 18.97 -5.02
CA GLU A 208 19.71 18.73 -5.59
C GLU A 208 20.22 17.31 -5.29
N ILE A 209 20.04 16.85 -4.05
CA ILE A 209 20.40 15.49 -3.65
C ILE A 209 19.60 14.46 -4.46
N TYR A 210 18.28 14.62 -4.53
CA TYR A 210 17.40 13.65 -5.17
C TYR A 210 17.59 13.63 -6.69
N LYS A 211 17.91 14.77 -7.30
CA LYS A 211 18.25 14.85 -8.73
C LYS A 211 19.52 14.09 -9.08
N HIS A 212 20.48 14.02 -8.16
CA HIS A 212 21.68 13.19 -8.31
C HIS A 212 21.37 11.69 -8.22
N VAL A 213 20.39 11.30 -7.42
CA VAL A 213 20.08 9.89 -7.12
C VAL A 213 19.04 9.29 -8.07
N PHE A 214 17.98 10.04 -8.40
CA PHE A 214 16.82 9.55 -9.12
C PHE A 214 16.65 10.28 -10.47
N PRO A 215 16.54 9.56 -11.59
CA PRO A 215 16.39 10.14 -12.92
C PRO A 215 14.93 10.50 -13.22
N VAL A 216 14.27 11.24 -12.31
CA VAL A 216 12.84 11.59 -12.42
C VAL A 216 12.62 13.07 -12.09
N ASP A 217 11.47 13.58 -12.52
CA ASP A 217 11.06 14.93 -12.16
C ASP A 217 10.82 15.05 -10.66
N LEU A 218 11.19 16.21 -10.10
CA LEU A 218 10.96 16.55 -8.71
C LEU A 218 9.94 17.67 -8.63
N ILE A 219 8.89 17.46 -7.84
CA ILE A 219 7.81 18.44 -7.67
C ILE A 219 7.95 19.06 -6.28
N LYS A 220 8.37 20.32 -6.26
CA LYS A 220 8.54 21.11 -5.03
C LYS A 220 7.20 21.55 -4.46
N MET A 221 6.96 21.25 -3.19
CA MET A 221 5.80 21.67 -2.40
C MET A 221 6.16 22.86 -1.52
N SER A 222 5.15 23.60 -1.05
CA SER A 222 5.34 24.76 -0.17
C SER A 222 5.87 24.38 1.22
N ASP A 223 5.48 23.22 1.74
CA ASP A 223 5.87 22.73 3.07
C ASP A 223 5.68 21.20 3.20
N CYS A 224 6.10 20.64 4.33
CA CYS A 224 5.99 19.20 4.64
C CYS A 224 4.54 18.71 4.67
N LYS A 225 3.65 19.40 5.41
CA LYS A 225 2.23 19.06 5.48
C LYS A 225 1.55 19.03 4.11
N THR A 226 1.92 19.91 3.17
CA THR A 226 1.37 19.92 1.80
C THR A 226 1.80 18.68 1.02
N ALA A 227 3.07 18.29 1.06
CA ALA A 227 3.56 17.07 0.42
C ALA A 227 2.87 15.81 0.97
N ASN A 228 2.73 15.71 2.30
CA ASN A 228 2.02 14.61 2.94
C ASN A 228 0.52 14.61 2.59
N ALA A 229 -0.11 15.78 2.49
CA ALA A 229 -1.50 15.90 2.07
C ALA A 229 -1.71 15.43 0.62
N VAL A 230 -0.80 15.73 -0.31
CA VAL A 230 -0.87 15.22 -1.69
C VAL A 230 -0.82 13.68 -1.70
N LYS A 231 0.09 13.08 -0.92
CA LYS A 231 0.20 11.63 -0.80
C LYS A 231 -1.12 10.99 -0.31
N LEU A 232 -1.71 11.50 0.76
CA LEU A 232 -2.98 10.97 1.25
C LEU A 232 -4.12 11.20 0.25
N THR A 233 -4.21 12.41 -0.30
CA THR A 233 -5.30 12.81 -1.19
C THR A 233 -5.44 11.89 -2.39
N THR A 234 -4.34 11.47 -3.02
CA THR A 234 -4.39 10.59 -4.20
C THR A 234 -4.99 9.21 -3.89
N ASN A 235 -4.69 8.64 -2.72
CA ASN A 235 -5.26 7.36 -2.28
C ASN A 235 -6.71 7.51 -1.80
N VAL A 236 -7.00 8.54 -1.01
CA VAL A 236 -8.35 8.83 -0.50
C VAL A 236 -9.31 9.15 -1.65
N PHE A 237 -8.86 9.88 -2.67
CA PHE A 237 -9.64 10.13 -3.87
C PHE A 237 -10.05 8.82 -4.57
N ARG A 238 -9.11 7.88 -4.75
CA ARG A 238 -9.40 6.58 -5.35
C ARG A 238 -10.39 5.77 -4.49
N ASP A 239 -10.22 5.76 -3.17
CA ASP A 239 -11.09 5.06 -2.23
C ASP A 239 -12.55 5.58 -2.29
N ILE A 240 -12.73 6.91 -2.29
CA ILE A 240 -14.04 7.56 -2.41
C ILE A 240 -14.69 7.25 -3.76
N ASN A 241 -13.94 7.30 -4.86
CA ASN A 241 -14.52 7.00 -6.16
C ASN A 241 -14.94 5.53 -6.27
N ILE A 242 -14.17 4.58 -5.70
CA ILE A 242 -14.60 3.19 -5.62
C ILE A 242 -15.88 3.07 -4.78
N ALA A 243 -15.96 3.77 -3.64
CA ALA A 243 -17.16 3.79 -2.80
C ALA A 243 -18.39 4.32 -3.56
N PHE A 244 -18.22 5.41 -4.30
CA PHE A 244 -19.29 5.97 -5.12
C PHE A 244 -19.79 4.97 -6.18
N ILE A 245 -18.89 4.28 -6.87
CA ILE A 245 -19.27 3.26 -7.85
C ILE A 245 -19.93 2.04 -7.18
N ASN A 246 -19.43 1.61 -6.01
CA ASN A 246 -20.06 0.57 -5.21
C ASN A 246 -21.49 0.94 -4.82
N GLU A 247 -21.71 2.15 -4.30
CA GLU A 247 -23.05 2.64 -3.92
C GLU A 247 -24.00 2.73 -5.13
N LEU A 248 -23.49 3.20 -6.28
CA LEU A 248 -24.24 3.17 -7.54
C LEU A 248 -24.61 1.75 -7.94
N SER A 249 -23.71 0.78 -7.81
CA SER A 249 -24.01 -0.63 -8.08
C SER A 249 -25.15 -1.17 -7.23
N LEU A 250 -25.17 -0.86 -5.92
CA LEU A 250 -26.26 -1.26 -5.03
C LEU A 250 -27.62 -0.67 -5.48
N LEU A 251 -27.62 0.58 -5.97
CA LEU A 251 -28.83 1.22 -6.49
C LEU A 251 -29.24 0.61 -7.84
N PHE A 252 -28.31 0.47 -8.78
CA PHE A 252 -28.56 -0.02 -10.12
C PHE A 252 -29.02 -1.48 -10.12
N GLU A 253 -28.55 -2.31 -9.21
CA GLU A 253 -29.09 -3.65 -9.00
C GLU A 253 -30.60 -3.65 -8.74
N LYS A 254 -31.06 -2.76 -7.85
CA LYS A 254 -32.50 -2.61 -7.52
C LYS A 254 -33.32 -2.06 -8.69
N LEU A 255 -32.68 -1.27 -9.56
CA LEU A 255 -33.30 -0.71 -10.76
C LEU A 255 -33.22 -1.65 -11.98
N GLY A 256 -32.48 -2.76 -11.88
CA GLY A 256 -32.23 -3.66 -13.02
C GLY A 256 -31.31 -3.05 -14.08
N ILE A 257 -30.41 -2.15 -13.70
CA ILE A 257 -29.42 -1.49 -14.57
C ILE A 257 -28.06 -2.20 -14.40
N ASP A 258 -27.37 -2.48 -15.50
CA ASP A 258 -25.99 -2.98 -15.47
C ASP A 258 -25.00 -1.82 -15.28
N THR A 259 -24.30 -1.81 -14.13
CA THR A 259 -23.30 -0.80 -13.80
C THR A 259 -22.16 -0.80 -14.81
N TYR A 260 -21.74 -1.97 -15.30
CA TYR A 260 -20.62 -2.05 -16.23
C TYR A 260 -20.98 -1.43 -17.58
N GLU A 261 -22.21 -1.63 -18.07
CA GLU A 261 -22.71 -0.94 -19.26
C GLU A 261 -22.68 0.59 -19.08
N VAL A 262 -23.12 1.08 -17.92
CA VAL A 262 -23.08 2.52 -17.59
C VAL A 262 -21.64 3.04 -17.56
N LEU A 263 -20.71 2.33 -16.94
CA LEU A 263 -19.30 2.74 -16.84
C LEU A 263 -18.59 2.73 -18.19
N GLU A 264 -18.85 1.72 -19.02
CA GLU A 264 -18.28 1.60 -20.37
C GLU A 264 -18.77 2.73 -21.29
N ALA A 265 -20.03 3.16 -21.16
CA ALA A 265 -20.53 4.35 -21.84
C ALA A 265 -19.94 5.64 -21.22
N ALA A 266 -19.92 5.76 -19.90
CA ALA A 266 -19.49 6.97 -19.20
C ALA A 266 -18.01 7.31 -19.42
N LYS A 267 -17.12 6.30 -19.51
CA LYS A 267 -15.69 6.51 -19.75
C LYS A 267 -15.36 7.12 -21.12
N THR A 268 -16.33 7.15 -22.06
CA THR A 268 -16.17 7.87 -23.34
C THR A 268 -16.20 9.40 -23.16
N LYS A 269 -16.71 9.89 -22.03
CA LYS A 269 -16.71 11.31 -21.69
C LYS A 269 -15.31 11.74 -21.21
N TYR A 270 -14.77 12.79 -21.83
CA TYR A 270 -13.37 13.23 -21.67
C TYR A 270 -12.89 13.48 -20.23
N ASN A 271 -13.79 13.76 -19.29
CA ASN A 271 -13.45 14.08 -17.89
C ASN A 271 -13.96 13.05 -16.87
N PHE A 272 -14.39 11.86 -17.32
CA PHE A 272 -14.83 10.80 -16.42
C PHE A 272 -13.68 9.84 -16.11
N GLN A 273 -13.20 9.85 -14.86
CA GLN A 273 -12.21 8.89 -14.40
C GLN A 273 -12.90 7.64 -13.87
N VAL A 274 -12.94 6.59 -14.70
CA VAL A 274 -13.62 5.34 -14.37
C VAL A 274 -12.95 4.63 -13.19
N HIS A 275 -13.80 4.15 -12.29
CA HIS A 275 -13.49 3.18 -11.24
C HIS A 275 -14.53 2.06 -11.34
N TYR A 276 -14.24 0.89 -10.80
CA TYR A 276 -15.10 -0.28 -10.90
C TYR A 276 -15.53 -0.75 -9.52
N PRO A 277 -16.74 -1.32 -9.39
CA PRO A 277 -17.21 -1.82 -8.12
C PRO A 277 -16.48 -3.12 -7.76
N GLY A 278 -16.68 -3.61 -6.54
CA GLY A 278 -16.19 -4.93 -6.16
C GLY A 278 -16.54 -5.33 -4.74
N ALA A 279 -16.04 -6.49 -4.32
CA ALA A 279 -16.30 -7.09 -3.00
C ALA A 279 -15.87 -6.24 -1.79
N GLY A 280 -15.24 -5.09 -2.01
CA GLY A 280 -14.70 -4.18 -1.01
C GLY A 280 -13.33 -3.65 -1.41
N VAL A 281 -12.75 -2.83 -0.52
CA VAL A 281 -11.42 -2.24 -0.71
C VAL A 281 -10.47 -2.70 0.39
N GLY A 282 -9.40 -3.37 -0.02
CA GLY A 282 -8.34 -3.83 0.86
C GLY A 282 -6.97 -3.20 0.58
N GLY A 283 -5.93 -3.83 1.11
CA GLY A 283 -4.54 -3.38 1.00
C GLY A 283 -4.15 -2.32 2.03
N PRO A 284 -2.85 -2.08 2.22
CA PRO A 284 -2.34 -1.20 3.28
C PRO A 284 -2.41 0.29 2.93
N CYS A 285 -2.84 0.66 1.73
CA CYS A 285 -2.85 2.06 1.29
C CYS A 285 -4.24 2.69 1.38
N LEU A 286 -5.20 2.24 0.57
CA LEU A 286 -6.49 2.95 0.43
C LEU A 286 -7.25 3.03 1.76
N PRO A 287 -7.49 1.92 2.49
CA PRO A 287 -8.12 1.98 3.81
C PRO A 287 -7.33 2.81 4.81
N VAL A 288 -6.02 2.54 4.95
CA VAL A 288 -5.18 3.16 5.98
C VAL A 288 -5.04 4.67 5.76
N ASN A 289 -4.84 5.13 4.53
CA ASN A 289 -4.71 6.55 4.23
C ASN A 289 -6.04 7.30 4.40
N SER A 290 -7.18 6.68 4.14
CA SER A 290 -8.50 7.23 4.45
C SER A 290 -8.68 7.40 5.96
N TYR A 291 -8.30 6.40 6.76
CA TYR A 291 -8.33 6.53 8.21
C TYR A 291 -7.32 7.55 8.75
N GLN A 292 -6.12 7.67 8.17
CA GLN A 292 -5.19 8.78 8.47
C GLN A 292 -5.85 10.14 8.22
N MET A 293 -6.57 10.30 7.10
CA MET A 293 -7.31 11.53 6.80
C MET A 293 -8.45 11.80 7.80
N LEU A 294 -9.16 10.76 8.25
CA LEU A 294 -10.21 10.87 9.26
C LEU A 294 -9.65 11.25 10.65
N ASN A 295 -8.52 10.66 11.03
CA ASN A 295 -7.88 10.92 12.32
C ASN A 295 -7.33 12.35 12.39
N ILE A 296 -6.67 12.83 11.33
CA ILE A 296 -6.23 14.23 11.29
C ILE A 296 -7.43 15.19 11.31
N ALA A 297 -8.51 14.91 10.57
CA ALA A 297 -9.71 15.73 10.63
C ALA A 297 -10.29 15.81 12.05
N ARG A 298 -10.39 14.67 12.74
CA ARG A 298 -10.88 14.59 14.12
C ARG A 298 -10.02 15.40 15.10
N LYS A 299 -8.68 15.33 14.97
CA LYS A 299 -7.74 16.11 15.80
C LYS A 299 -7.98 17.63 15.70
N PHE A 300 -8.45 18.11 14.54
CA PHE A 300 -8.79 19.51 14.30
C PHE A 300 -10.29 19.80 14.45
N GLY A 301 -11.05 18.93 15.12
CA GLY A 301 -12.46 19.15 15.43
C GLY A 301 -13.41 19.08 14.21
N ASN A 302 -12.98 18.43 13.13
CA ASN A 302 -13.78 18.27 11.91
C ASN A 302 -14.23 16.81 11.72
N ASP A 303 -15.49 16.62 11.31
CA ASP A 303 -15.99 15.33 10.84
C ASP A 303 -15.93 15.29 9.31
N PHE A 304 -14.94 14.57 8.77
CA PHE A 304 -14.75 14.46 7.31
C PHE A 304 -15.71 13.42 6.72
N ARG A 305 -16.99 13.82 6.66
CA ARG A 305 -18.13 12.97 6.30
C ARG A 305 -17.96 12.21 4.99
N THR A 306 -17.46 12.86 3.92
CA THR A 306 -17.28 12.20 2.61
C THR A 306 -16.35 10.99 2.68
N VAL A 307 -15.20 11.12 3.36
CA VAL A 307 -14.25 10.01 3.54
C VAL A 307 -14.87 8.93 4.42
N LYS A 308 -15.54 9.34 5.51
CA LYS A 308 -16.17 8.43 6.46
C LYS A 308 -17.24 7.57 5.78
N THR A 309 -18.18 8.19 5.09
CA THR A 309 -19.23 7.47 4.35
C THR A 309 -18.64 6.60 3.24
N GLY A 310 -17.60 7.06 2.55
CA GLY A 310 -16.88 6.23 1.57
C GLY A 310 -16.30 4.95 2.18
N ARG A 311 -15.72 5.04 3.39
CA ARG A 311 -15.24 3.86 4.14
C ARG A 311 -16.37 2.93 4.54
N GLU A 312 -17.44 3.48 5.09
CA GLU A 312 -18.63 2.70 5.50
C GLU A 312 -19.20 1.92 4.31
N ILE A 313 -19.33 2.54 3.14
CA ILE A 313 -19.78 1.88 1.91
C ILE A 313 -18.81 0.77 1.48
N ASN A 314 -17.51 1.07 1.39
CA ASN A 314 -16.51 0.08 0.96
C ASN A 314 -16.40 -1.11 1.92
N GLU A 315 -16.64 -0.89 3.21
CA GLU A 315 -16.61 -1.93 4.25
C GLU A 315 -17.91 -2.72 4.36
N TYR A 316 -19.01 -2.19 3.83
CA TYR A 316 -20.29 -2.88 3.67
C TYR A 316 -20.27 -3.88 2.51
N MET A 317 -19.48 -3.67 1.45
CA MET A 317 -19.51 -4.53 0.26
C MET A 317 -19.34 -6.04 0.50
N PRO A 318 -18.53 -6.52 1.47
CA PRO A 318 -18.52 -7.92 1.86
C PRO A 318 -19.89 -8.47 2.30
N GLU A 319 -20.71 -7.67 2.99
CA GLU A 319 -22.09 -8.04 3.36
C GLU A 319 -22.95 -8.21 2.11
N HIS A 320 -22.85 -7.27 1.17
CA HIS A 320 -23.60 -7.33 -0.07
C HIS A 320 -23.26 -8.59 -0.89
N VAL A 321 -22.00 -9.02 -0.90
CA VAL A 321 -21.59 -10.29 -1.53
C VAL A 321 -22.27 -11.49 -0.86
N ILE A 322 -22.44 -11.46 0.47
CA ILE A 322 -23.19 -12.50 1.19
C ILE A 322 -24.68 -12.46 0.81
N ASP A 323 -25.29 -11.28 0.71
CA ASP A 323 -26.69 -11.13 0.29
C ASP A 323 -26.92 -11.71 -1.12
N LEU A 324 -26.05 -11.39 -2.08
CA LEU A 324 -26.07 -11.97 -3.43
C LEU A 324 -25.92 -13.50 -3.40
N THR A 325 -25.06 -14.00 -2.52
CA THR A 325 -24.86 -15.46 -2.35
C THR A 325 -26.13 -16.11 -1.82
N ILE A 326 -26.73 -15.56 -0.76
CA ILE A 326 -27.96 -16.09 -0.16
C ILE A 326 -29.11 -16.08 -1.18
N ASP A 327 -29.26 -14.99 -1.93
CA ASP A 327 -30.28 -14.86 -2.97
C ASP A 327 -30.12 -15.95 -4.05
N ALA A 328 -28.90 -16.22 -4.51
CA ALA A 328 -28.62 -17.29 -5.47
C ALA A 328 -28.95 -18.69 -4.92
N PHE A 329 -28.61 -18.96 -3.66
CA PHE A 329 -28.96 -20.24 -3.01
C PHE A 329 -30.48 -20.41 -2.83
N ASN A 330 -31.21 -19.33 -2.57
CA ASN A 330 -32.67 -19.33 -2.49
C ASN A 330 -33.30 -19.65 -3.86
N GLU A 331 -32.81 -19.07 -4.95
CA GLU A 331 -33.23 -19.42 -6.32
C GLU A 331 -32.99 -20.91 -6.62
N ALA A 332 -31.85 -21.44 -6.18
CA ALA A 332 -31.51 -22.85 -6.29
C ALA A 332 -32.37 -23.78 -5.41
N LYS A 333 -33.23 -23.21 -4.55
CA LYS A 333 -34.01 -23.91 -3.53
C LYS A 333 -33.15 -24.80 -2.64
N LYS A 334 -31.95 -24.30 -2.30
CA LYS A 334 -30.94 -25.03 -1.54
C LYS A 334 -30.56 -24.26 -0.27
N PRO A 335 -30.54 -24.90 0.91
CA PRO A 335 -30.07 -24.24 2.12
C PRO A 335 -28.57 -23.93 2.00
N ILE A 336 -28.19 -22.68 2.29
CA ILE A 336 -26.78 -22.27 2.31
C ILE A 336 -26.00 -22.96 3.44
N LYS A 337 -26.65 -23.20 4.59
CA LYS A 337 -26.07 -23.93 5.72
C LYS A 337 -25.65 -25.34 5.30
N ASN A 338 -24.46 -25.78 5.72
CA ASN A 338 -23.83 -27.05 5.36
C ASN A 338 -23.51 -27.21 3.85
N SER A 339 -23.65 -26.16 3.04
CA SER A 339 -23.15 -26.16 1.67
C SER A 339 -21.63 -25.93 1.64
N THR A 340 -20.99 -26.37 0.56
CA THR A 340 -19.57 -26.09 0.29
C THR A 340 -19.45 -24.94 -0.70
N ILE A 341 -18.78 -23.85 -0.32
CA ILE A 341 -18.55 -22.70 -1.21
C ILE A 341 -17.06 -22.50 -1.42
N LEU A 342 -16.64 -22.35 -2.67
CA LEU A 342 -15.28 -22.03 -3.05
C LEU A 342 -15.08 -20.52 -3.20
N ILE A 343 -14.10 -19.96 -2.50
CA ILE A 343 -13.58 -18.62 -2.74
C ILE A 343 -12.45 -18.68 -3.77
N LEU A 344 -12.60 -17.95 -4.87
CA LEU A 344 -11.57 -17.73 -5.88
C LEU A 344 -10.90 -16.37 -5.65
N GLY A 345 -9.62 -16.43 -5.28
CA GLY A 345 -8.79 -15.28 -4.97
C GLY A 345 -9.02 -14.74 -3.56
N ILE A 346 -7.94 -14.55 -2.81
CA ILE A 346 -7.96 -13.99 -1.45
C ILE A 346 -7.03 -12.78 -1.30
N SER A 347 -6.16 -12.56 -2.28
CA SER A 347 -5.27 -11.41 -2.32
C SER A 347 -6.08 -10.10 -2.45
N TYR A 348 -5.68 -9.01 -1.81
CA TYR A 348 -6.48 -7.77 -1.81
C TYR A 348 -6.55 -7.09 -3.18
N LYS A 349 -5.60 -7.40 -4.07
CA LYS A 349 -5.56 -7.00 -5.48
C LYS A 349 -5.08 -8.17 -6.35
N PRO A 350 -5.34 -8.15 -7.66
CA PRO A 350 -4.83 -9.16 -8.58
C PRO A 350 -3.32 -9.30 -8.55
N ASN A 351 -2.88 -10.52 -8.81
CA ASN A 351 -1.51 -10.87 -9.20
C ASN A 351 -0.42 -10.56 -8.16
N VAL A 352 -0.78 -10.56 -6.87
CA VAL A 352 0.18 -10.41 -5.75
C VAL A 352 -0.09 -11.44 -4.68
N LYS A 353 0.94 -11.78 -3.90
CA LYS A 353 0.84 -12.65 -2.72
C LYS A 353 0.66 -11.81 -1.45
N ASP A 354 -0.45 -11.07 -1.34
CA ASP A 354 -0.71 -10.18 -0.19
C ASP A 354 -2.20 -10.12 0.16
N ILE A 355 -2.52 -10.44 1.41
CA ILE A 355 -3.88 -10.55 1.95
C ILE A 355 -4.22 -9.45 2.95
N GLN A 356 -3.36 -8.44 3.13
CA GLN A 356 -3.60 -7.35 4.09
C GLN A 356 -4.92 -6.64 3.82
N LEU A 357 -5.79 -6.62 4.84
CA LEU A 357 -7.13 -6.00 4.80
C LEU A 357 -7.99 -6.52 3.63
N SER A 358 -7.76 -7.75 3.16
CA SER A 358 -8.50 -8.30 2.04
C SER A 358 -10.01 -8.43 2.37
N PRO A 359 -10.92 -8.04 1.45
CA PRO A 359 -12.35 -8.24 1.65
C PRO A 359 -12.73 -9.73 1.75
N ALA A 360 -11.90 -10.63 1.20
CA ALA A 360 -12.11 -12.07 1.27
C ALA A 360 -12.18 -12.58 2.72
N GLU A 361 -11.40 -12.01 3.63
CA GLU A 361 -11.40 -12.43 5.05
C GLU A 361 -12.78 -12.23 5.69
N LYS A 362 -13.40 -11.05 5.46
CA LYS A 362 -14.74 -10.74 5.97
C LYS A 362 -15.80 -11.67 5.36
N ILE A 363 -15.70 -11.94 4.05
CA ILE A 363 -16.62 -12.86 3.35
C ILE A 363 -16.51 -14.28 3.92
N ILE A 364 -15.28 -14.80 4.06
CA ILE A 364 -15.02 -16.15 4.58
C ILE A 364 -15.60 -16.31 5.99
N LYS A 365 -15.33 -15.34 6.87
CA LYS A 365 -15.84 -15.36 8.25
C LYS A 365 -17.37 -15.41 8.29
N LYS A 366 -18.03 -14.61 7.47
CA LYS A 366 -19.50 -14.58 7.38
C LYS A 366 -20.10 -15.88 6.87
N LEU A 367 -19.47 -16.48 5.86
CA LEU A 367 -19.88 -17.80 5.38
C LEU A 367 -19.72 -18.87 6.47
N GLN A 368 -18.61 -18.85 7.22
CA GLN A 368 -18.40 -19.75 8.36
C GLN A 368 -19.47 -19.54 9.44
N ASP A 369 -19.82 -18.30 9.77
CA ASP A 369 -20.89 -17.96 10.73
C ASP A 369 -22.27 -18.49 10.28
N LEU A 370 -22.51 -18.56 8.96
CA LEU A 370 -23.71 -19.18 8.36
C LEU A 370 -23.65 -20.73 8.32
N GLY A 371 -22.56 -21.34 8.79
CA GLY A 371 -22.35 -22.78 8.78
C GLY A 371 -21.97 -23.35 7.40
N VAL A 372 -21.35 -22.54 6.54
CA VAL A 372 -20.83 -22.96 5.23
C VAL A 372 -19.45 -23.60 5.40
N MET A 373 -19.20 -24.69 4.67
CA MET A 373 -17.86 -25.24 4.50
C MET A 373 -17.12 -24.46 3.41
N VAL A 374 -16.15 -23.64 3.80
CA VAL A 374 -15.42 -22.80 2.85
C VAL A 374 -14.20 -23.54 2.30
N LYS A 375 -14.07 -23.59 0.98
CA LYS A 375 -12.82 -23.91 0.28
C LYS A 375 -12.19 -22.63 -0.26
N ILE A 376 -10.87 -22.62 -0.42
CA ILE A 376 -10.15 -21.48 -0.97
C ILE A 376 -9.23 -21.96 -2.10
N TYR A 377 -9.21 -21.22 -3.20
CA TYR A 377 -8.16 -21.30 -4.20
C TYR A 377 -7.67 -19.90 -4.58
N ASP A 378 -6.37 -19.69 -4.45
CA ASP A 378 -5.68 -18.50 -4.95
C ASP A 378 -4.33 -18.96 -5.54
N PRO A 379 -4.00 -18.58 -6.79
CA PRO A 379 -2.80 -19.08 -7.47
C PRO A 379 -1.48 -18.69 -6.76
N TYR A 380 -1.49 -17.67 -5.91
CA TYR A 380 -0.33 -17.19 -5.16
C TYR A 380 -0.21 -17.82 -3.76
N PHE A 381 -1.27 -18.47 -3.29
CA PHE A 381 -1.34 -19.18 -2.00
C PHE A 381 -1.77 -20.62 -2.24
N LYS A 382 -0.89 -21.47 -2.79
CA LYS A 382 -1.16 -22.90 -2.99
C LYS A 382 -0.70 -23.72 -1.78
N SER A 383 -1.52 -24.67 -1.32
CA SER A 383 -1.20 -25.56 -0.19
C SER A 383 -0.70 -24.80 1.05
N THR A 384 -1.34 -23.67 1.36
CA THR A 384 -0.95 -22.78 2.46
C THR A 384 -2.13 -22.63 3.42
N SER A 385 -1.88 -22.60 4.72
CA SER A 385 -2.94 -22.28 5.70
C SER A 385 -3.18 -20.77 5.71
N VAL A 386 -4.38 -20.34 5.31
CA VAL A 386 -4.81 -18.94 5.31
C VAL A 386 -6.21 -18.84 5.91
N PHE A 387 -6.43 -17.89 6.82
CA PHE A 387 -7.71 -17.74 7.55
C PHE A 387 -8.20 -19.04 8.24
N GLY A 388 -7.26 -19.88 8.69
CA GLY A 388 -7.56 -21.17 9.31
C GLY A 388 -8.00 -22.27 8.33
N ILE A 389 -7.90 -22.04 7.02
CA ILE A 389 -8.28 -23.00 5.96
C ILE A 389 -7.03 -23.31 5.12
N GLU A 390 -6.83 -24.60 4.80
CA GLU A 390 -5.80 -24.99 3.84
C GLU A 390 -6.28 -24.70 2.42
N THR A 391 -5.52 -23.88 1.69
CA THR A 391 -5.83 -23.53 0.30
C THR A 391 -5.55 -24.69 -0.65
N ALA A 392 -6.41 -24.87 -1.65
CA ALA A 392 -6.24 -25.90 -2.64
C ALA A 392 -4.99 -25.66 -3.51
N HIS A 393 -4.30 -26.75 -3.89
CA HIS A 393 -3.15 -26.68 -4.79
C HIS A 393 -3.55 -26.35 -6.23
N GLU A 394 -4.68 -26.89 -6.70
CA GLU A 394 -5.15 -26.78 -8.08
C GLU A 394 -6.62 -26.32 -8.13
N LEU A 395 -6.95 -25.53 -9.16
CA LEU A 395 -8.31 -25.04 -9.37
C LEU A 395 -9.30 -26.20 -9.55
N LEU A 396 -8.91 -27.23 -10.31
CA LEU A 396 -9.78 -28.37 -10.61
C LEU A 396 -10.25 -29.10 -9.34
N SER A 397 -9.35 -29.38 -8.41
CA SER A 397 -9.70 -30.04 -7.15
C SER A 397 -10.49 -29.11 -6.23
N ALA A 398 -10.22 -27.80 -6.27
CA ALA A 398 -10.95 -26.80 -5.51
C ALA A 398 -12.42 -26.71 -5.92
N VAL A 399 -12.68 -26.65 -7.24
CA VAL A 399 -14.04 -26.45 -7.81
C VAL A 399 -14.88 -27.73 -7.84
N THR A 400 -14.25 -28.90 -7.74
CA THR A 400 -14.97 -30.18 -7.79
C THR A 400 -15.89 -30.35 -6.58
N ASN A 401 -17.15 -30.73 -6.85
CA ASN A 401 -18.19 -31.03 -5.86
C ASN A 401 -18.57 -29.88 -4.90
N VAL A 402 -18.33 -28.62 -5.29
CA VAL A 402 -18.82 -27.46 -4.52
C VAL A 402 -20.23 -27.06 -4.93
N ASP A 403 -20.95 -26.43 -4.03
CA ASP A 403 -22.32 -25.97 -4.21
C ASP A 403 -22.40 -24.51 -4.68
N GLY A 404 -21.32 -23.75 -4.54
CA GLY A 404 -21.19 -22.40 -5.06
C GLY A 404 -19.75 -21.92 -5.18
N VAL A 405 -19.53 -20.90 -5.99
CA VAL A 405 -18.25 -20.20 -6.17
C VAL A 405 -18.46 -18.71 -5.95
N ILE A 406 -17.55 -18.06 -5.24
CA ILE A 406 -17.47 -16.60 -5.12
C ILE A 406 -16.10 -16.16 -5.64
N LEU A 407 -16.09 -15.34 -6.70
CA LEU A 407 -14.87 -14.74 -7.24
C LEU A 407 -14.65 -13.37 -6.60
N VAL A 408 -13.61 -13.25 -5.76
CA VAL A 408 -13.30 -12.04 -4.99
C VAL A 408 -12.17 -11.24 -5.60
N THR A 409 -11.18 -11.92 -6.20
CA THR A 409 -10.00 -11.29 -6.81
C THR A 409 -9.77 -11.80 -8.22
N ALA A 410 -9.74 -10.88 -9.18
CA ALA A 410 -9.54 -11.16 -10.60
C ALA A 410 -8.06 -11.35 -10.95
N HIS A 411 -7.47 -12.46 -10.51
CA HIS A 411 -6.15 -12.87 -10.98
C HIS A 411 -6.18 -13.22 -12.48
N ASN A 412 -5.05 -13.05 -13.16
CA ASN A 412 -4.92 -13.35 -14.59
C ASN A 412 -5.39 -14.78 -14.92
N GLU A 413 -5.11 -15.74 -14.04
CA GLU A 413 -5.48 -17.15 -14.16
C GLU A 413 -7.00 -17.40 -14.17
N PHE A 414 -7.81 -16.42 -13.77
CA PHE A 414 -9.27 -16.55 -13.76
C PHE A 414 -9.95 -15.95 -14.99
N HIS A 415 -9.25 -15.17 -15.81
CA HIS A 415 -9.84 -14.55 -17.00
C HIS A 415 -10.27 -15.56 -18.08
N ASP A 416 -9.64 -16.75 -18.10
CA ASP A 416 -9.99 -17.84 -19.01
C ASP A 416 -11.00 -18.84 -18.40
N LEU A 417 -11.65 -18.47 -17.29
CA LEU A 417 -12.53 -19.38 -16.56
C LEU A 417 -13.90 -19.50 -17.25
N GLU A 418 -14.05 -20.55 -18.03
CA GLU A 418 -15.27 -20.82 -18.79
C GLU A 418 -16.45 -21.29 -17.90
N PRO A 419 -17.66 -20.72 -18.04
CA PRO A 419 -18.83 -21.17 -17.29
C PRO A 419 -19.18 -22.64 -17.51
N VAL A 420 -18.93 -23.16 -18.72
CA VAL A 420 -19.12 -24.60 -19.05
C VAL A 420 -18.22 -25.48 -18.19
N PHE A 421 -16.96 -25.07 -18.00
CA PHE A 421 -16.03 -25.81 -17.15
C PHE A 421 -16.53 -25.84 -15.70
N LEU A 422 -16.88 -24.68 -15.14
CA LEU A 422 -17.43 -24.57 -13.78
C LEU A 422 -18.67 -25.47 -13.60
N ALA A 423 -19.66 -25.32 -14.49
CA ALA A 423 -20.89 -26.11 -14.43
C ALA A 423 -20.65 -27.62 -14.53
N SER A 424 -19.63 -28.07 -15.28
CA SER A 424 -19.29 -29.49 -15.41
C SER A 424 -18.62 -30.12 -14.18
N LYS A 425 -18.06 -29.31 -13.26
CA LYS A 425 -17.30 -29.78 -12.09
C LYS A 425 -18.01 -29.54 -10.76
N MET A 426 -18.86 -28.52 -10.70
CA MET A 426 -19.62 -28.16 -9.52
C MET A 426 -20.79 -29.12 -9.29
N LYS A 427 -21.17 -29.30 -8.02
CA LYS A 427 -22.38 -30.06 -7.64
C LYS A 427 -23.65 -29.25 -7.89
N THR A 428 -23.59 -27.93 -7.69
CA THR A 428 -24.66 -27.00 -8.02
C THR A 428 -24.00 -25.75 -8.61
N PRO A 429 -24.30 -25.37 -9.86
CA PRO A 429 -23.60 -24.28 -10.54
C PRO A 429 -24.14 -22.91 -10.08
N ILE A 430 -23.83 -22.53 -8.84
CA ILE A 430 -24.10 -21.18 -8.28
C ILE A 430 -22.80 -20.37 -8.33
N VAL A 431 -22.81 -19.22 -9.01
CA VAL A 431 -21.62 -18.37 -9.11
C VAL A 431 -21.96 -16.93 -8.75
N VAL A 432 -21.19 -16.37 -7.81
CA VAL A 432 -21.18 -14.95 -7.47
C VAL A 432 -19.87 -14.34 -7.96
N ASP A 433 -19.96 -13.40 -8.90
CA ASP A 433 -18.80 -12.71 -9.44
C ASP A 433 -18.79 -11.24 -9.01
N THR A 434 -17.72 -10.84 -8.33
CA THR A 434 -17.56 -9.48 -7.82
C THR A 434 -16.62 -8.62 -8.67
N ARG A 435 -16.11 -9.16 -9.79
CA ARG A 435 -15.06 -8.53 -10.60
C ARG A 435 -15.32 -8.52 -12.11
N ASP A 436 -16.47 -9.00 -12.56
CA ASP A 436 -16.84 -9.05 -13.99
C ASP A 436 -15.83 -9.85 -14.84
N ILE A 437 -15.61 -11.08 -14.42
CA ILE A 437 -14.72 -12.05 -15.07
C ILE A 437 -15.51 -13.12 -15.83
N ILE A 438 -16.64 -13.52 -15.27
CA ILE A 438 -17.46 -14.60 -15.82
C ILE A 438 -18.46 -14.03 -16.83
N ASP A 439 -18.44 -14.56 -18.06
CA ASP A 439 -19.41 -14.18 -19.09
C ASP A 439 -20.83 -14.62 -18.70
N ILE A 440 -21.70 -13.62 -18.49
CA ILE A 440 -23.08 -13.83 -18.02
C ILE A 440 -23.95 -14.58 -19.04
N HIS A 441 -23.71 -14.41 -20.34
CA HIS A 441 -24.48 -15.05 -21.39
C HIS A 441 -24.13 -16.55 -21.49
N ALA A 442 -22.84 -16.89 -21.40
CA ALA A 442 -22.35 -18.25 -21.36
C ALA A 442 -22.77 -18.95 -20.07
N ALA A 443 -22.75 -18.26 -18.91
CA ALA A 443 -23.28 -18.78 -17.65
C ALA A 443 -24.76 -19.18 -17.77
N ARG A 444 -25.60 -18.32 -18.36
CA ARG A 444 -27.02 -18.65 -18.58
C ARG A 444 -27.23 -19.83 -19.51
N LYS A 445 -26.46 -19.93 -20.60
CA LYS A 445 -26.59 -21.03 -21.58
C LYS A 445 -26.38 -22.40 -20.95
N VAL A 446 -25.58 -22.49 -19.89
CA VAL A 446 -25.33 -23.75 -19.16
C VAL A 446 -26.24 -23.94 -17.95
N GLY A 447 -27.25 -23.09 -17.75
CA GLY A 447 -28.18 -23.18 -16.63
C GLY A 447 -27.57 -22.80 -15.27
N MET A 448 -26.49 -22.02 -15.26
CA MET A 448 -25.85 -21.54 -14.05
C MET A 448 -26.71 -20.46 -13.37
N ILE A 449 -26.87 -20.56 -12.05
CA ILE A 449 -27.45 -19.50 -11.24
C ILE A 449 -26.35 -18.49 -10.97
N PHE A 450 -26.43 -17.35 -11.65
CA PHE A 450 -25.39 -16.33 -11.63
C PHE A 450 -25.85 -15.07 -10.90
N ARG A 451 -24.95 -14.48 -10.10
CA ARG A 451 -25.07 -13.13 -9.55
C ARG A 451 -23.78 -12.38 -9.83
N GLY A 452 -23.87 -11.24 -10.49
CA GLY A 452 -22.75 -10.34 -10.67
C GLY A 452 -22.97 -9.07 -9.87
N LEU A 453 -21.97 -8.64 -9.12
CA LEU A 453 -22.02 -7.38 -8.39
C LEU A 453 -22.20 -6.22 -9.39
N GLY A 454 -23.26 -5.43 -9.19
CA GLY A 454 -23.61 -4.30 -10.04
C GLY A 454 -24.24 -4.67 -11.38
N ARG A 455 -24.53 -5.94 -11.67
CA ARG A 455 -25.00 -6.40 -13.00
C ARG A 455 -26.50 -6.28 -13.24
N GLY A 456 -27.28 -5.83 -12.25
CA GLY A 456 -28.74 -5.82 -12.34
C GLY A 456 -29.35 -7.21 -12.27
N ASN A 457 -30.60 -7.32 -11.79
CA ASN A 457 -31.39 -8.53 -12.01
C ASN A 457 -31.71 -8.67 -13.51
N THR A 458 -30.78 -9.26 -14.23
CA THR A 458 -30.90 -9.52 -15.67
C THR A 458 -31.71 -10.81 -15.92
N SER A 459 -32.67 -11.12 -15.05
CA SER A 459 -33.64 -12.22 -15.15
C SER A 459 -34.71 -11.99 -16.22
N LYS A 460 -34.35 -11.32 -17.33
CA LYS A 460 -35.16 -11.24 -18.55
C LYS A 460 -34.46 -11.90 -19.72
#